data_AF-A0A0Q9RWV3-F1
#
_entry.id   AF-A0A0Q9RWV3-F1
#
_cell.length_a   1.000
_cell.length_b   1.000
_cell.length_c   1.000
_cell.angle_alpha   90.00
_cell.angle_beta   90.00
_cell.angle_gamma   90.00
#
_symmetry.space_group_name_H-M   'P 1'
#
loop_
_entity.id
_entity.type
_entity.pdbx_description
1 polymer ?
#
loop_
_entity_poly.entity_id
_entity_poly.type
_entity_poly.pdbx_seq_one_letter_code
_entity_poly.pdbx_strand_id
1 'polypeptide(L)'
;MRLRSALPVVVCLAALVLTGCDSGDSTESAVAGDPASAPTLNVPEPTTSPTDGPSLSPTVPTSPTSPSTDADVTPGGTVLKYGETATVALTDSGDGALVEYTVRNVAIGKAGPLGRNALVTIEVRAVDDLASALSLGAFDWKGIVDTGEETVFGIEEGCDGQLPVTAAGESGTMCVAMSVPDDAKAVTEVQYSGLGMSGDPIVWKP
;
A
#
# COMPACT_ATOMS: atom_id res chain seq x y z
N MET A 1 19.16 -36.82 -35.75
CA MET A 1 18.86 -35.46 -36.28
C MET A 1 17.60 -35.50 -37.12
N ARG A 2 16.49 -34.99 -36.61
CA ARG A 2 15.34 -34.56 -37.41
C ARG A 2 14.83 -33.26 -36.79
N LEU A 3 15.15 -32.14 -37.44
CA LEU A 3 14.60 -30.83 -37.14
C LEU A 3 13.10 -30.86 -37.45
N ARG A 4 12.27 -30.45 -36.49
CA ARG A 4 10.92 -29.96 -36.77
C ARG A 4 10.90 -28.49 -36.36
N SER A 5 10.75 -27.66 -37.38
CA SER A 5 10.71 -26.21 -37.32
C SER A 5 9.26 -25.74 -37.43
N ALA A 6 8.98 -24.58 -36.81
CA ALA A 6 7.93 -23.60 -37.14
C ALA A 6 6.48 -23.97 -36.72
N LEU A 7 5.65 -23.10 -36.12
CA LEU A 7 5.55 -21.63 -36.05
C LEU A 7 4.69 -21.21 -34.81
N PRO A 8 4.63 -19.90 -34.48
CA PRO A 8 4.05 -19.36 -33.25
C PRO A 8 2.55 -19.06 -33.39
N VAL A 9 1.80 -19.24 -32.30
CA VAL A 9 0.42 -18.77 -32.19
C VAL A 9 0.43 -17.31 -31.75
N VAL A 10 0.21 -16.43 -32.71
CA VAL A 10 -0.12 -15.02 -32.51
C VAL A 10 -1.59 -14.94 -32.09
N VAL A 11 -1.85 -14.50 -30.86
CA VAL A 11 -3.21 -14.16 -30.40
C VAL A 11 -3.35 -12.65 -30.49
N CYS A 12 -4.11 -12.18 -31.49
CA CYS A 12 -4.47 -10.78 -31.65
C CYS A 12 -5.75 -10.45 -30.86
N LEU A 13 -5.64 -9.34 -30.13
CA LEU A 13 -6.64 -8.30 -29.80
C LEU A 13 -8.12 -8.55 -30.17
N ALA A 14 -8.98 -8.37 -29.17
CA ALA A 14 -10.30 -7.78 -29.37
C ALA A 14 -10.44 -6.57 -28.42
N ALA A 15 -10.44 -5.37 -29.01
CA ALA A 15 -10.84 -4.13 -28.35
C ALA A 15 -12.37 -4.08 -28.31
N LEU A 16 -12.95 -3.80 -27.13
CA LEU A 16 -14.34 -3.37 -26.99
C LEU A 16 -14.36 -1.86 -26.81
N VAL A 17 -14.96 -1.14 -27.77
CA VAL A 17 -15.35 0.26 -27.60
C VAL A 17 -16.79 0.44 -28.12
N LEU A 18 -17.54 1.27 -27.38
CA LEU A 18 -18.69 2.11 -27.77
C LEU A 18 -20.09 1.49 -27.97
N THR A 19 -20.94 1.75 -26.97
CA THR A 19 -22.31 2.33 -27.10
C THR A 19 -22.45 3.31 -25.91
N GLY A 20 -22.90 4.57 -25.99
CA GLY A 20 -23.76 5.29 -26.94
C GLY A 20 -25.11 5.59 -26.29
N CYS A 21 -25.38 6.87 -25.96
CA CYS A 21 -26.65 7.59 -25.65
C CYS A 21 -26.30 8.74 -24.68
N ASP A 22 -26.14 10.02 -25.03
CA ASP A 22 -26.90 10.96 -25.89
C ASP A 22 -28.40 11.07 -25.57
N SER A 23 -28.77 12.14 -24.86
CA SER A 23 -29.98 12.97 -25.04
C SER A 23 -30.12 13.93 -23.85
N GLY A 24 -30.12 15.25 -24.08
CA GLY A 24 -30.42 16.19 -23.00
C GLY A 24 -30.21 17.69 -23.29
N ASP A 25 -30.70 18.15 -24.44
CA ASP A 25 -31.15 19.49 -24.84
C ASP A 25 -30.76 20.75 -24.02
N SER A 26 -30.18 21.70 -24.75
CA SER A 26 -29.92 23.09 -24.36
C SER A 26 -31.20 23.92 -24.30
N THR A 27 -31.42 24.68 -23.23
CA THR A 27 -32.18 25.94 -23.31
C THR A 27 -31.43 27.07 -22.64
N GLU A 28 -30.91 27.94 -23.51
CA GLU A 28 -30.49 29.30 -23.23
C GLU A 28 -31.71 30.17 -22.96
N SER A 29 -31.70 30.94 -21.86
CA SER A 29 -32.51 32.15 -21.75
C SER A 29 -31.80 33.15 -20.87
N ALA A 30 -31.14 34.09 -21.53
CA ALA A 30 -30.73 35.35 -20.94
C ALA A 30 -31.97 36.24 -20.74
N VAL A 31 -32.15 36.76 -19.52
CA VAL A 31 -32.82 38.06 -19.30
C VAL A 31 -32.00 38.83 -18.27
N ALA A 32 -31.54 39.99 -18.70
CA ALA A 32 -30.88 41.01 -17.90
C ALA A 32 -31.86 41.64 -16.90
N GLY A 33 -31.35 41.99 -15.71
CA GLY A 33 -32.07 42.78 -14.71
C GLY A 33 -31.33 42.92 -13.39
N ASP A 34 -30.39 43.88 -13.33
CA ASP A 34 -29.95 44.59 -12.11
C ASP A 34 -30.58 46.00 -12.21
N PRO A 35 -31.01 46.71 -11.14
CA PRO A 35 -30.32 46.78 -9.84
C PRO A 35 -31.18 46.87 -8.56
N ALA A 36 -30.47 46.81 -7.43
CA ALA A 36 -30.72 47.49 -6.16
C ALA A 36 -31.68 46.85 -5.13
N SER A 37 -31.11 46.33 -4.04
CA SER A 37 -31.08 46.99 -2.72
C SER A 37 -30.89 45.96 -1.60
N ALA A 38 -29.79 46.09 -0.86
CA ALA A 38 -29.54 45.35 0.37
C ALA A 38 -30.30 45.99 1.55
N PRO A 39 -30.97 45.22 2.42
CA PRO A 39 -31.39 45.73 3.72
C PRO A 39 -30.25 45.58 4.74
N THR A 40 -29.74 46.70 5.22
CA THR A 40 -28.83 46.80 6.37
C THR A 40 -29.60 46.48 7.65
N LEU A 41 -29.25 45.40 8.34
CA LEU A 41 -29.80 45.09 9.66
C LEU A 41 -28.92 45.73 10.74
N ASN A 42 -29.36 46.87 11.28
CA ASN A 42 -28.78 47.49 12.47
C ASN A 42 -29.02 46.58 13.68
N VAL A 43 -27.94 46.12 14.32
CA VAL A 43 -27.97 45.51 15.67
C VAL A 43 -27.10 46.37 16.58
N PRO A 44 -27.60 46.83 17.75
CA PRO A 44 -26.84 47.69 18.67
C PRO A 44 -25.72 46.92 19.40
N GLU A 45 -24.58 47.58 19.59
CA GLU A 45 -23.44 47.12 20.39
C GLU A 45 -23.82 46.96 21.88
N PRO A 46 -23.51 45.83 22.53
CA PRO A 46 -23.36 45.76 23.96
C PRO A 46 -21.89 45.93 24.37
N THR A 47 -21.68 46.91 25.25
CA THR A 47 -20.45 47.15 26.01
C THR A 47 -20.07 45.94 26.86
N THR A 48 -18.81 45.48 26.80
CA THR A 48 -18.23 44.59 27.82
C THR A 48 -16.82 45.02 28.22
N SER A 49 -16.64 45.23 29.52
CA SER A 49 -15.39 45.47 30.25
C SER A 49 -14.42 44.26 30.18
N PRO A 50 -13.11 44.44 30.49
CA PRO A 50 -12.11 43.39 30.31
C PRO A 50 -12.16 42.39 31.47
N THR A 51 -12.30 41.12 31.15
CA THR A 51 -12.05 40.01 32.08
C THR A 51 -10.74 39.37 31.67
N ASP A 52 -9.73 39.48 32.53
CA ASP A 52 -8.48 38.71 32.48
C ASP A 52 -8.82 37.21 32.44
N GLY A 53 -8.65 36.59 31.27
CA GLY A 53 -8.60 35.14 31.10
C GLY A 53 -7.15 34.70 30.92
N PRO A 54 -6.75 33.50 31.36
CA PRO A 54 -5.38 33.03 31.17
C PRO A 54 -5.05 33.01 29.68
N SER A 55 -3.98 33.71 29.31
CA SER A 55 -3.45 33.73 27.94
C SER A 55 -3.11 32.30 27.51
N LEU A 56 -4.00 31.68 26.73
CA LEU A 56 -3.65 30.55 25.90
C LEU A 56 -2.80 31.12 24.76
N SER A 57 -1.49 31.14 24.98
CA SER A 57 -0.54 31.35 23.89
C SER A 57 -0.91 30.37 22.76
N PRO A 58 -1.01 30.83 21.50
CA PRO A 58 -1.23 29.91 20.40
C PRO A 58 -0.06 28.93 20.40
N THR A 59 -0.34 27.66 20.69
CA THR A 59 0.62 26.59 20.43
C THR A 59 0.82 26.59 18.92
N VAL A 60 1.93 27.16 18.48
CA VAL A 60 2.40 27.01 17.11
C VAL A 60 2.37 25.51 16.84
N PRO A 61 1.70 25.02 15.79
CA PRO A 61 1.82 23.63 15.43
C PRO A 61 3.31 23.37 15.24
N THR A 62 3.90 22.54 16.11
CA THR A 62 5.20 21.96 15.83
C THR A 62 5.04 21.28 14.48
N SER A 63 5.61 21.88 13.44
CA SER A 63 5.82 21.19 12.17
C SER A 63 6.38 19.81 12.51
N PRO A 64 5.89 18.73 11.87
CA PRO A 64 6.49 17.43 12.08
C PRO A 64 7.98 17.59 11.83
N THR A 65 8.76 17.35 12.88
CA THR A 65 10.20 17.18 12.72
C THR A 65 10.31 16.01 11.78
N SER A 66 10.76 16.24 10.54
CA SER A 66 11.12 15.17 9.62
C SER A 66 11.95 14.17 10.41
N PRO A 67 11.52 12.90 10.57
CA PRO A 67 12.32 11.95 11.30
C PRO A 67 13.69 11.92 10.64
N SER A 68 14.70 12.18 11.48
CA SER A 68 16.09 12.08 11.08
C SER A 68 16.36 10.64 10.64
N THR A 69 17.20 10.51 9.63
CA THR A 69 17.64 9.30 8.93
C THR A 69 18.47 8.35 9.81
N ASP A 70 18.03 8.11 11.06
CA ASP A 70 18.66 7.25 12.08
C ASP A 70 17.84 5.98 12.36
N ALA A 71 16.78 5.71 11.60
CA ALA A 71 16.13 4.40 11.62
C ALA A 71 17.03 3.40 10.86
N ASP A 72 17.65 2.49 11.61
CA ASP A 72 18.56 1.47 11.08
C ASP A 72 17.80 0.54 10.13
N VAL A 73 18.18 0.54 8.85
CA VAL A 73 17.59 -0.36 7.86
C VAL A 73 18.02 -1.78 8.20
N THR A 74 17.06 -2.70 8.28
CA THR A 74 17.34 -4.10 8.55
C THR A 74 18.18 -4.69 7.42
N PRO A 75 19.39 -5.22 7.72
CA PRO A 75 20.24 -5.78 6.69
C PRO A 75 19.61 -6.99 6.01
N GLY A 76 19.84 -7.15 4.70
CA GLY A 76 19.55 -8.40 4.00
C GLY A 76 20.27 -9.60 4.64
N GLY A 77 19.65 -10.78 4.61
CA GLY A 77 20.13 -11.99 5.29
C GLY A 77 19.78 -12.07 6.77
N THR A 78 19.12 -11.03 7.33
CA THR A 78 18.61 -11.07 8.70
C THR A 78 17.51 -12.12 8.84
N VAL A 79 17.60 -12.94 9.90
CA VAL A 79 16.58 -13.93 10.27
C VAL A 79 15.84 -13.45 11.51
N LEU A 80 14.53 -13.30 11.37
CA LEU A 80 13.58 -12.82 12.36
C LEU A 80 12.55 -13.90 12.69
N LYS A 81 11.93 -13.78 13.85
CA LYS A 81 10.74 -14.56 14.23
C LYS A 81 9.46 -13.86 13.79
N TYR A 82 8.38 -14.61 13.65
CA TYR A 82 7.05 -14.03 13.48
C TYR A 82 6.74 -13.10 14.67
N GLY A 83 6.24 -11.92 14.33
CA GLY A 83 5.99 -10.82 15.26
C GLY A 83 7.17 -9.86 15.48
N GLU A 84 8.37 -10.17 14.97
CA GLU A 84 9.50 -9.24 14.94
C GLU A 84 9.44 -8.33 13.69
N THR A 85 9.82 -7.08 13.88
CA THR A 85 9.73 -6.03 12.86
C THR A 85 11.04 -5.90 12.10
N ALA A 86 10.96 -5.75 10.79
CA ALA A 86 12.07 -5.28 9.96
C ALA A 86 11.76 -3.88 9.42
N THR A 87 12.77 -3.02 9.42
CA THR A 87 12.74 -1.71 8.76
C THR A 87 13.36 -1.85 7.38
N VAL A 88 12.64 -1.48 6.35
CA VAL A 88 13.02 -1.62 4.95
C VAL A 88 13.06 -0.24 4.30
N ALA A 89 14.10 0.02 3.52
CA ALA A 89 14.15 1.18 2.64
C ALA A 89 13.56 0.82 1.27
N LEU A 90 12.51 1.55 0.87
CA LEU A 90 11.93 1.52 -0.47
C LEU A 90 12.58 2.64 -1.28
N THR A 91 13.43 2.32 -2.26
CA THR A 91 14.11 3.31 -3.10
C THR A 91 13.60 3.27 -4.54
N ASP A 92 12.97 4.35 -5.02
CA ASP A 92 12.86 4.64 -6.46
C ASP A 92 13.72 5.85 -6.79
N SER A 93 14.80 5.64 -7.54
CA SER A 93 15.56 6.63 -8.32
C SER A 93 15.96 8.00 -7.70
N GLY A 94 15.80 8.24 -6.40
CA GLY A 94 16.14 9.51 -5.75
C GLY A 94 16.28 9.39 -4.23
N ASP A 95 15.16 9.49 -3.51
CA ASP A 95 15.10 9.47 -2.05
C ASP A 95 14.39 8.19 -1.57
N GLY A 96 15.04 7.41 -0.72
CA GLY A 96 14.45 6.22 -0.13
C GLY A 96 13.44 6.58 0.96
N ALA A 97 12.33 5.83 1.04
CA ALA A 97 11.35 5.95 2.10
C ALA A 97 11.37 4.70 2.99
N LEU A 98 11.28 4.87 4.30
CA LEU A 98 11.30 3.75 5.23
C LEU A 98 9.91 3.20 5.54
N VAL A 99 9.82 1.87 5.55
CA VAL A 99 8.62 1.11 5.92
C VAL A 99 9.00 0.00 6.89
N GLU A 100 8.18 -0.23 7.89
CA GLU A 100 8.30 -1.34 8.83
C GLU A 100 7.34 -2.47 8.42
N TYR A 101 7.87 -3.69 8.33
CA TYR A 101 7.08 -4.91 8.11
C TYR A 101 7.18 -5.85 9.30
N THR A 102 6.03 -6.41 9.69
CA THR A 102 5.96 -7.45 10.72
C THR A 102 5.06 -8.58 10.26
N VAL A 103 5.65 -9.76 10.03
CA VAL A 103 4.87 -10.97 9.69
C VAL A 103 4.17 -11.46 10.96
N ARG A 104 2.84 -11.40 10.99
CA ARG A 104 2.02 -11.77 12.15
C ARG A 104 1.53 -13.20 12.10
N ASN A 105 1.09 -13.65 10.94
CA ASN A 105 0.47 -14.96 10.79
C ASN A 105 0.66 -15.50 9.38
N VAL A 106 0.77 -16.81 9.27
CA VAL A 106 0.72 -17.52 7.99
C VAL A 106 -0.29 -18.64 8.10
N ALA A 107 -1.32 -18.61 7.25
CA ALA A 107 -2.37 -19.61 7.22
C ALA A 107 -2.39 -20.30 5.86
N ILE A 108 -2.21 -21.63 5.83
CA ILE A 108 -2.41 -22.38 4.58
C ILE A 108 -3.91 -22.63 4.39
N GLY A 109 -4.43 -22.08 3.29
CA GLY A 109 -5.79 -22.28 2.83
C GLY A 109 -6.08 -23.71 2.40
N LYS A 110 -7.38 -23.96 2.18
CA LYS A 110 -7.86 -25.23 1.64
C LYS A 110 -7.53 -25.34 0.16
N ALA A 111 -7.41 -26.56 -0.33
CA ALA A 111 -7.28 -26.82 -1.76
C ALA A 111 -8.53 -26.34 -2.51
N GLY A 112 -8.30 -25.48 -3.50
CA GLY A 112 -9.31 -25.03 -4.47
C GLY A 112 -8.98 -25.51 -5.88
N PRO A 113 -9.82 -25.15 -6.87
CA PRO A 113 -9.62 -25.55 -8.27
C PRO A 113 -8.32 -25.03 -8.91
N LEU A 114 -7.74 -23.97 -8.33
CA LEU A 114 -6.49 -23.34 -8.79
C LEU A 114 -5.28 -23.70 -7.91
N GLY A 115 -5.43 -24.72 -7.05
CA GLY A 115 -4.41 -25.13 -6.07
C GLY A 115 -4.68 -24.61 -4.67
N ARG A 116 -3.64 -24.58 -3.84
CA ARG A 116 -3.67 -24.09 -2.46
C ARG A 116 -2.89 -22.79 -2.36
N ASN A 117 -3.40 -21.85 -1.59
CA ASN A 117 -2.68 -20.64 -1.22
C ASN A 117 -2.37 -20.63 0.27
N ALA A 118 -1.19 -20.14 0.64
CA ALA A 118 -0.90 -19.63 1.97
C ALA A 118 -1.17 -18.13 1.99
N LEU A 119 -1.85 -17.66 3.04
CA LEU A 119 -2.13 -16.25 3.28
C LEU A 119 -1.23 -15.76 4.40
N VAL A 120 -0.40 -14.78 4.08
CA VAL A 120 0.53 -14.13 5.02
C VAL A 120 -0.10 -12.81 5.45
N THR A 121 -0.37 -12.68 6.75
CA THR A 121 -0.83 -11.43 7.36
C THR A 121 0.39 -10.64 7.83
N ILE A 122 0.53 -9.43 7.31
CA ILE A 122 1.68 -8.56 7.58
C ILE A 122 1.15 -7.24 8.10
N GLU A 123 1.63 -6.83 9.27
CA GLU A 123 1.46 -5.46 9.73
C GLU A 123 2.49 -4.57 9.06
N VAL A 124 2.02 -3.43 8.57
CA VAL A 124 2.82 -2.43 7.87
C VAL A 124 2.72 -1.13 8.63
N ARG A 125 3.87 -0.47 8.83
CA ARG A 125 3.91 0.89 9.36
C ARG A 125 4.79 1.76 8.48
N ALA A 126 4.25 2.87 8.03
CA ALA A 126 5.01 3.88 7.29
C ALA A 126 5.88 4.65 8.30
N VAL A 127 7.20 4.61 8.13
CA VAL A 127 8.12 5.43 8.93
C VAL A 127 8.24 6.80 8.26
N ASP A 128 8.39 6.82 6.94
CA ASP A 128 8.38 8.02 6.12
C ASP A 128 7.10 8.12 5.27
N ASP A 129 6.97 9.24 4.54
CA ASP A 129 5.94 9.38 3.51
C ASP A 129 6.24 8.40 2.37
N LEU A 130 5.29 7.52 2.08
CA LEU A 130 5.42 6.47 1.07
C LEU A 130 4.78 6.87 -0.25
N ALA A 131 4.13 8.03 -0.39
CA ALA A 131 3.31 8.38 -1.56
C ALA A 131 4.06 8.26 -2.90
N SER A 132 5.36 8.54 -2.91
CA SER A 132 6.25 8.37 -4.08
C SER A 132 6.87 6.98 -4.20
N ALA A 133 6.77 6.13 -3.17
CA ALA A 133 7.36 4.79 -3.08
C ALA A 133 6.32 3.65 -3.17
N LEU A 134 5.01 3.96 -3.26
CA LEU A 134 3.91 2.99 -3.26
C LEU A 134 3.95 1.98 -4.41
N SER A 135 4.61 2.33 -5.52
CA SER A 135 4.81 1.41 -6.65
C SER A 135 5.72 0.23 -6.31
N LEU A 136 6.45 0.26 -5.19
CA LEU A 136 7.61 -0.61 -4.99
C LEU A 136 7.57 -1.55 -3.77
N GLY A 137 6.75 -1.30 -2.76
CA GLY A 137 6.80 -2.06 -1.49
C GLY A 137 5.99 -3.37 -1.46
N ALA A 138 5.06 -3.53 -2.41
CA ALA A 138 4.07 -4.61 -2.45
C ALA A 138 4.61 -5.96 -2.98
N PHE A 139 5.67 -5.91 -3.76
CA PHE A 139 6.14 -7.04 -4.56
C PHE A 139 7.50 -7.53 -4.03
N ASP A 140 7.86 -8.79 -4.29
CA ASP A 140 9.05 -9.52 -3.79
C ASP A 140 8.91 -10.25 -2.46
N TRP A 141 7.69 -10.71 -2.16
CA TRP A 141 7.44 -11.70 -1.12
C TRP A 141 7.51 -13.11 -1.69
N LYS A 142 8.19 -14.01 -0.97
CA LYS A 142 8.20 -15.45 -1.25
C LYS A 142 8.15 -16.24 0.06
N GLY A 143 7.77 -17.50 -0.03
CA GLY A 143 7.79 -18.44 1.08
C GLY A 143 8.60 -19.69 0.74
N ILE A 144 9.06 -20.38 1.77
CA ILE A 144 9.60 -21.74 1.67
C ILE A 144 8.68 -22.66 2.46
N VAL A 145 8.20 -23.74 1.85
CA VAL A 145 7.32 -24.72 2.52
C VAL A 145 8.12 -25.83 3.20
N ASP A 146 7.45 -26.67 3.98
CA ASP A 146 8.07 -27.79 4.71
C ASP A 146 8.72 -28.86 3.82
N THR A 147 8.36 -28.91 2.53
CA THR A 147 9.04 -29.75 1.53
C THR A 147 10.36 -29.16 1.04
N GLY A 148 10.66 -27.91 1.40
CA GLY A 148 11.82 -27.14 0.92
C GLY A 148 11.59 -26.44 -0.42
N GLU A 149 10.39 -26.53 -0.98
CA GLU A 149 10.02 -25.85 -2.23
C GLU A 149 9.71 -24.37 -1.98
N GLU A 150 10.03 -23.53 -2.97
CA GLU A 150 9.65 -22.13 -2.96
C GLU A 150 8.18 -21.97 -3.39
N THR A 151 7.47 -21.05 -2.75
CA THR A 151 6.14 -20.65 -3.17
C THR A 151 6.21 -19.68 -4.34
N VAL A 152 5.17 -19.65 -5.17
CA VAL A 152 4.99 -18.62 -6.20
C VAL A 152 4.01 -17.56 -5.69
N PHE A 153 4.12 -16.32 -6.17
CA PHE A 153 3.11 -15.30 -5.88
C PHE A 153 1.72 -15.81 -6.27
N GLY A 154 0.83 -15.87 -5.29
CA GLY A 154 -0.55 -16.32 -5.46
C GLY A 154 -1.49 -15.13 -5.66
N ILE A 155 -2.67 -15.41 -6.20
CA ILE A 155 -3.76 -14.42 -6.27
C ILE A 155 -4.90 -14.96 -5.41
N GLU A 156 -5.30 -14.19 -4.40
CA GLU A 156 -6.45 -14.47 -3.54
C GLU A 156 -7.30 -13.21 -3.44
N GLU A 157 -8.62 -13.35 -3.45
CA GLU A 157 -9.54 -12.23 -3.25
C GLU A 157 -9.32 -11.58 -1.87
N GLY A 158 -9.11 -10.26 -1.84
CA GLY A 158 -8.80 -9.50 -0.62
C GLY A 158 -7.32 -9.52 -0.21
N CYS A 159 -6.44 -10.10 -1.02
CA CYS A 159 -4.99 -10.01 -0.88
C CYS A 159 -4.41 -9.25 -2.08
N ASP A 160 -4.69 -7.95 -2.09
CA ASP A 160 -4.46 -7.04 -3.21
C ASP A 160 -2.96 -6.72 -3.42
N GLY A 161 -2.11 -7.16 -2.49
CA GLY A 161 -0.67 -6.85 -2.44
C GLY A 161 -0.37 -5.38 -2.11
N GLN A 162 -1.36 -4.49 -2.14
CA GLN A 162 -1.16 -3.06 -1.96
C GLN A 162 -0.76 -2.69 -0.52
N LEU A 163 0.13 -1.70 -0.39
CA LEU A 163 0.44 -1.11 0.91
C LEU A 163 -0.81 -0.40 1.47
N PRO A 164 -1.18 -0.66 2.74
CA PRO A 164 -2.37 -0.08 3.36
C PRO A 164 -2.13 1.33 3.91
N VAL A 165 -0.94 1.89 3.70
CA VAL A 165 -0.45 3.13 4.30
C VAL A 165 0.28 3.96 3.26
N THR A 166 0.19 5.28 3.40
CA THR A 166 0.81 6.23 2.47
C THR A 166 1.55 7.36 3.16
N ALA A 167 1.15 7.76 4.37
CA ALA A 167 1.77 8.86 5.11
C ALA A 167 2.59 8.35 6.31
N ALA A 168 3.63 9.11 6.67
CA ALA A 168 4.48 8.82 7.82
C ALA A 168 3.67 8.65 9.12
N GLY A 169 3.95 7.57 9.85
CA GLY A 169 3.29 7.22 11.11
C GLY A 169 1.99 6.41 10.94
N GLU A 170 1.47 6.24 9.72
CA GLU A 170 0.31 5.37 9.48
C GLU A 170 0.67 3.90 9.70
N SER A 171 -0.34 3.10 10.08
CA SER A 171 -0.20 1.66 10.21
C SER A 171 -1.43 0.96 9.66
N GLY A 172 -1.22 -0.23 9.08
CA GLY A 172 -2.28 -1.02 8.50
C GLY A 172 -1.87 -2.49 8.37
N THR A 173 -2.78 -3.29 7.83
CA THR A 173 -2.53 -4.72 7.59
C THR A 173 -2.59 -4.98 6.09
N MET A 174 -1.55 -5.62 5.56
CA MET A 174 -1.53 -6.16 4.20
C MET A 174 -1.65 -7.68 4.23
N CYS A 175 -2.23 -8.23 3.17
CA CYS A 175 -2.23 -9.67 2.92
C CYS A 175 -1.39 -9.98 1.68
N VAL A 176 -0.55 -11.02 1.78
CA VAL A 176 0.15 -11.61 0.65
C VAL A 176 -0.33 -13.04 0.47
N ALA A 177 -0.79 -13.37 -0.74
CA ALA A 177 -1.12 -14.74 -1.11
C ALA A 177 0.10 -15.40 -1.78
N MET A 178 0.37 -16.64 -1.40
CA MET A 178 1.46 -17.45 -1.94
C MET A 178 0.91 -18.81 -2.37
N SER A 179 1.05 -19.19 -3.63
CA SER A 179 0.66 -20.53 -4.07
C SER A 179 1.63 -21.57 -3.52
N VAL A 180 1.08 -22.60 -2.89
CA VAL A 180 1.83 -23.69 -2.26
C VAL A 180 1.50 -25.03 -2.92
N PRO A 181 2.45 -26.00 -2.93
CA PRO A 181 2.18 -27.37 -3.34
C PRO A 181 1.03 -28.01 -2.55
N ASP A 182 0.32 -28.95 -3.17
CA ASP A 182 -0.84 -29.61 -2.55
C ASP A 182 -0.47 -30.40 -1.29
N ASP A 183 0.74 -30.95 -1.24
CA ASP A 183 1.26 -31.72 -0.13
C ASP A 183 1.89 -30.87 0.98
N ALA A 184 2.15 -29.58 0.75
CA ALA A 184 2.67 -28.66 1.77
C ALA A 184 1.76 -28.60 3.01
N LYS A 185 2.38 -28.65 4.20
CA LYS A 185 1.69 -28.61 5.50
C LYS A 185 1.94 -27.31 6.24
N ALA A 186 3.07 -26.66 5.99
CA ALA A 186 3.42 -25.40 6.60
C ALA A 186 4.29 -24.54 5.67
N VAL A 187 4.20 -23.23 5.83
CA VAL A 187 5.24 -22.31 5.36
C VAL A 187 6.26 -22.19 6.49
N THR A 188 7.49 -22.58 6.22
CA THR A 188 8.59 -22.59 7.21
C THR A 188 9.39 -21.29 7.21
N GLU A 189 9.34 -20.54 6.11
CA GLU A 189 9.99 -19.24 5.96
C GLU A 189 9.12 -18.30 5.13
N VAL A 190 9.05 -17.03 5.52
CA VAL A 190 8.56 -15.92 4.68
C VAL A 190 9.75 -15.03 4.41
N GLN A 191 10.00 -14.68 3.16
CA GLN A 191 11.15 -13.91 2.75
C GLN A 191 10.70 -12.66 1.99
N TYR A 192 11.39 -11.55 2.25
CA TYR A 192 11.23 -10.29 1.54
C TYR A 192 12.57 -9.89 0.93
N SER A 193 12.58 -9.67 -0.38
CA SER A 193 13.78 -9.27 -1.11
C SER A 193 13.77 -7.81 -1.55
N GLY A 194 12.60 -7.16 -1.68
CA GLY A 194 12.48 -5.77 -2.12
C GLY A 194 13.01 -5.51 -3.55
N LEU A 195 12.43 -4.51 -4.22
CA LEU A 195 12.81 -4.19 -5.59
C LEU A 195 14.22 -3.59 -5.62
N GLY A 196 15.19 -4.39 -6.06
CA GLY A 196 16.56 -3.95 -6.28
C GLY A 196 17.55 -4.23 -5.16
N MET A 197 17.18 -4.95 -4.09
CA MET A 197 18.21 -5.52 -3.22
C MET A 197 18.88 -6.70 -3.95
N SER A 198 20.00 -6.43 -4.62
CA SER A 198 20.94 -7.49 -5.01
C SER A 198 21.60 -8.00 -3.73
N GLY A 199 20.90 -8.83 -2.96
CA GLY A 199 21.33 -9.28 -1.65
C GLY A 199 20.45 -10.39 -1.08
N ASP A 200 20.91 -10.97 0.03
CA ASP A 200 20.16 -12.00 0.75
C ASP A 200 18.83 -11.41 1.27
N PRO A 201 17.72 -12.16 1.22
CA PRO A 201 16.43 -11.68 1.70
C PRO A 201 16.43 -11.47 3.21
N ILE A 202 15.52 -10.63 3.69
CA ILE A 202 15.10 -10.67 5.10
C ILE A 202 14.15 -11.86 5.26
N VAL A 203 14.37 -12.68 6.28
CA VAL A 203 13.66 -13.95 6.48
C VAL A 203 12.93 -13.92 7.81
N TRP A 204 11.63 -14.23 7.80
CA TRP A 204 10.83 -14.48 8.98
C TRP A 204 10.52 -15.97 9.12
N LYS A 205 10.66 -16.52 10.32
CA LYS A 205 10.31 -17.91 10.65
C LYS A 205 9.31 -17.98 11.81
N PRO A 206 8.48 -19.05 11.88
CA PRO A 206 7.55 -19.28 12.99
C PRO A 206 8.20 -19.29 14.38
#